data_AF-A0A7C3JA72-F1
#
_entry.id   AF-A0A7C3JA72-F1
#
_cell.length_a   1.000
_cell.length_b   1.000
_cell.length_c   1.000
_cell.angle_alpha   90.00
_cell.angle_beta   90.00
_cell.angle_gamma   90.00
#
_symmetry.space_group_name_H-M   'P 1'
#
loop_
_entity.id
_entity.type
_entity.pdbx_description
1 polymer ?
#
loop_
_entity_poly.entity_id
_entity_poly.type
_entity_poly.pdbx_seq_one_letter_code
_entity_poly.pdbx_strand_id
1 'polypeptide(L)'
;MIITHMDKTKSGAGRQSQFWRWIGLGIVGALAVGAGITYLAYSRDLRATRDRLVVGSQIVAIQHGLIEYTTWGEGPPVLVVHGAGGGYDQGISIARAFGGEGFRW
;
A
#
# COMPACT_ATOMS: atom_id res chain seq x y z
N MET A 1 -57.52 46.90 -8.04
CA MET A 1 -57.34 45.48 -8.38
C MET A 1 -55.86 45.28 -8.72
N ILE A 2 -55.04 44.85 -7.76
CA ILE A 2 -53.58 44.66 -7.94
C ILE A 2 -53.36 43.17 -8.18
N ILE A 3 -52.95 42.80 -9.39
CA ILE A 3 -52.55 41.43 -9.72
C ILE A 3 -51.05 41.32 -9.45
N THR A 4 -50.70 40.65 -8.34
CA THR A 4 -49.32 40.27 -8.04
C THR A 4 -48.88 39.16 -9.01
N HIS A 5 -47.97 39.49 -9.92
CA HIS A 5 -47.31 38.53 -10.80
C HIS A 5 -46.18 37.84 -10.00
N MET A 6 -46.45 36.66 -9.42
CA MET A 6 -45.43 35.82 -8.79
C MET A 6 -44.58 35.13 -9.85
N ASP A 7 -43.31 35.53 -9.97
CA ASP A 7 -42.30 34.85 -10.78
C ASP A 7 -41.90 33.51 -10.14
N LYS A 8 -42.53 32.42 -10.58
CA LYS A 8 -42.24 31.05 -10.12
C LYS A 8 -40.93 30.48 -10.68
N THR A 9 -40.25 31.16 -11.59
CA THR A 9 -39.09 30.62 -12.31
C THR A 9 -37.81 30.64 -11.48
N LYS A 10 -37.62 31.65 -10.61
CA LYS A 10 -36.40 31.79 -9.80
C LYS A 10 -36.25 30.75 -8.67
N SER A 11 -37.35 30.17 -8.18
CA SER A 11 -37.28 29.18 -7.07
C SER A 11 -36.87 27.77 -7.50
N GLY A 12 -37.02 27.42 -8.78
CA GLY A 12 -36.69 26.10 -9.33
C GLY A 12 -35.20 25.93 -9.62
N ALA A 13 -34.59 26.93 -10.27
CA ALA A 13 -33.16 26.91 -10.64
C ALA A 13 -32.24 26.90 -9.41
N GLY A 14 -32.58 27.68 -8.36
CA GLY A 14 -31.82 27.69 -7.11
C GLY A 14 -31.83 26.33 -6.41
N ARG A 15 -33.00 25.69 -6.32
CA ARG A 15 -33.16 24.37 -5.69
C ARG A 15 -32.41 23.26 -6.44
N GLN A 16 -32.44 23.30 -7.77
CA GLN A 16 -31.70 22.36 -8.61
C GLN A 16 -30.19 22.53 -8.47
N SER A 17 -29.68 23.78 -8.46
CA SER A 17 -28.25 24.04 -8.26
C SER A 17 -27.75 23.60 -6.87
N GLN A 18 -28.57 23.77 -5.83
CA GLN A 18 -28.22 23.30 -4.48
C GLN A 18 -28.22 21.77 -4.40
N PHE A 19 -29.16 21.09 -5.04
CA PHE A 19 -29.20 19.62 -5.10
C PHE A 19 -27.92 19.03 -5.71
N TRP A 20 -27.47 19.54 -6.87
CA TRP A 20 -26.23 19.07 -7.50
C TRP A 20 -24.98 19.36 -6.68
N ARG A 21 -24.95 20.49 -5.94
CA ARG A 21 -23.87 20.79 -5.01
C ARG A 21 -23.78 19.75 -3.89
N TRP A 22 -24.91 19.35 -3.29
CA TRP A 22 -24.92 18.31 -2.26
C TRP A 22 -24.51 16.94 -2.79
N ILE A 23 -24.92 16.58 -4.02
CA ILE A 23 -24.44 15.36 -4.67
C ILE A 23 -22.92 15.42 -4.87
N GLY A 24 -22.41 16.52 -5.41
CA GLY A 24 -20.97 16.70 -5.62
C GLY A 24 -20.18 16.60 -4.32
N LEU A 25 -20.65 17.27 -3.26
CA LEU A 25 -20.05 17.19 -1.93
C LEU A 25 -20.10 15.77 -1.36
N GLY A 26 -21.21 15.04 -1.56
CA GLY A 26 -21.35 13.64 -1.15
C GLY A 26 -20.33 12.73 -1.84
N ILE A 27 -20.14 12.89 -3.15
CA ILE A 27 -19.17 12.11 -3.93
C ILE A 27 -17.74 12.42 -3.45
N VAL A 28 -17.39 13.69 -3.31
CA VAL A 28 -16.06 14.10 -2.82
C VAL A 28 -15.81 13.56 -1.41
N GLY A 29 -16.81 13.66 -0.53
CA GLY A 29 -16.73 13.09 0.82
C GLY A 29 -16.51 11.58 0.80
N ALA A 30 -17.26 10.85 -0.02
CA ALA A 30 -17.12 9.39 -0.14
C ALA A 30 -15.73 8.99 -0.67
N LEU A 31 -15.22 9.70 -1.69
CA LEU A 31 -13.88 9.48 -2.23
C LEU A 31 -12.79 9.78 -1.20
N ALA A 32 -12.92 10.87 -0.44
CA ALA A 32 -11.97 11.23 0.61
C ALA A 32 -11.94 10.18 1.72
N VAL A 33 -13.10 9.67 2.14
CA VAL A 33 -13.21 8.58 3.12
C VAL A 33 -12.57 7.30 2.57
N GLY A 34 -12.89 6.92 1.33
CA GLY A 34 -12.29 5.76 0.68
C GLY A 34 -10.77 5.84 0.62
N ALA A 35 -10.23 6.97 0.15
CA ALA A 35 -8.79 7.23 0.11
C ALA A 35 -8.16 7.18 1.51
N GLY A 36 -8.83 7.76 2.52
CA GLY A 36 -8.37 7.70 3.90
C GLY A 36 -8.30 6.27 4.44
N ILE A 37 -9.32 5.46 4.19
CA ILE A 37 -9.33 4.03 4.59
C ILE A 37 -8.21 3.26 3.91
N THR A 38 -8.08 3.40 2.59
CA THR A 38 -7.02 2.74 1.81
C THR A 38 -5.64 3.15 2.30
N TYR A 39 -5.40 4.44 2.52
CA TYR A 39 -4.13 4.95 3.02
C TYR A 39 -3.79 4.40 4.41
N LEU A 40 -4.78 4.35 5.32
CA LEU A 40 -4.58 3.81 6.65
C LEU A 40 -4.27 2.31 6.63
N ALA A 41 -4.96 1.54 5.78
CA ALA A 41 -4.69 0.12 5.59
C ALA A 41 -3.27 -0.10 5.03
N TYR A 42 -2.95 0.58 3.92
CA TYR A 42 -1.62 0.54 3.30
C TYR A 42 -0.50 0.87 4.29
N SER A 43 -0.67 1.94 5.07
CA SER A 43 0.32 2.36 6.05
C SER A 43 0.51 1.35 7.18
N ARG A 44 -0.56 0.66 7.60
CA ARG A 44 -0.48 -0.41 8.61
C ARG A 44 0.28 -1.61 8.04
N ASP A 45 -0.02 -2.02 6.82
CA ASP A 45 0.62 -3.16 6.17
C ASP A 45 2.10 -2.90 5.89
N LEU A 46 2.45 -1.68 5.45
CA LEU A 46 3.84 -1.28 5.28
C LEU A 46 4.63 -1.36 6.59
N ARG A 47 4.06 -0.87 7.70
CA ARG A 47 4.71 -0.94 9.02
C ARG A 47 4.92 -2.40 9.44
N ALA A 48 3.87 -3.21 9.38
CA ALA A 48 3.95 -4.62 9.75
C ALA A 48 4.95 -5.41 8.90
N THR A 49 5.01 -5.13 7.59
CA THR A 49 6.00 -5.73 6.69
C THR A 49 7.41 -5.30 7.06
N ARG A 50 7.64 -4.00 7.28
CA ARG A 50 8.95 -3.48 7.67
C ARG A 50 9.45 -4.07 8.98
N ASP A 51 8.59 -4.19 9.98
CA ASP A 51 8.93 -4.77 11.27
C ASP A 51 9.35 -6.24 11.13
N ARG A 52 8.66 -7.01 10.28
CA ARG A 52 9.05 -8.40 9.95
C ARG A 52 10.38 -8.47 9.23
N LEU A 53 10.63 -7.53 8.31
CA LEU A 53 11.85 -7.54 7.52
C LEU A 53 13.10 -7.29 8.39
N VAL A 54 13.03 -6.31 9.30
CA VAL A 54 14.14 -5.95 10.18
C VAL A 54 14.58 -7.10 11.09
N VAL A 55 13.65 -7.97 11.51
CA VAL A 55 13.96 -9.09 12.41
C VAL A 55 14.52 -10.31 11.66
N GLY A 56 14.21 -10.45 10.37
CA GLY A 56 14.52 -11.66 9.60
C GLY A 56 15.87 -11.65 8.87
N SER A 57 16.60 -10.54 8.92
CA SER A 57 17.88 -10.35 8.23
C SER A 57 19.03 -10.09 9.21
N GLN A 58 20.23 -10.21 8.69
CA GLN A 58 21.49 -9.94 9.35
C GLN A 58 22.40 -9.16 8.39
N ILE A 59 23.29 -8.34 8.94
CA ILE A 59 24.21 -7.52 8.16
C ILE A 59 25.63 -8.01 8.42
N VAL A 60 26.37 -8.27 7.34
CA VAL A 60 27.81 -8.57 7.39
C VAL A 60 28.60 -7.46 6.73
N ALA A 61 29.71 -7.06 7.35
CA ALA A 61 30.67 -6.15 6.75
C ALA A 61 31.70 -6.95 5.93
N ILE A 62 31.86 -6.57 4.67
CA ILE A 62 32.89 -7.09 3.76
C ILE A 62 33.73 -5.94 3.21
N GLN A 63 34.81 -6.27 2.48
CA GLN A 63 35.69 -5.26 1.87
C GLN A 63 34.96 -4.25 0.98
N HIS A 64 33.84 -4.65 0.39
CA HIS A 64 33.05 -3.84 -0.55
C HIS A 64 31.86 -3.12 0.12
N GLY A 65 31.73 -3.17 1.44
CA GLY A 65 30.66 -2.52 2.20
C GLY A 65 29.81 -3.48 3.03
N LEU A 66 28.65 -2.99 3.46
CA LEU A 66 27.68 -3.78 4.22
C LEU A 66 26.78 -4.57 3.27
N ILE A 67 26.57 -5.85 3.58
CA ILE A 67 25.64 -6.73 2.86
C ILE A 67 24.59 -7.24 3.84
N GLU A 68 23.32 -7.09 3.49
CA GLU A 68 22.19 -7.70 4.18
C GLU A 68 21.93 -9.10 3.61
N TYR A 69 21.75 -10.08 4.49
CA TYR A 69 21.48 -11.46 4.13
C TYR A 69 20.64 -12.15 5.21
N THR A 70 20.20 -13.37 4.94
CA THR A 70 19.63 -14.26 5.96
C THR A 70 20.21 -15.67 5.77
N THR A 71 20.07 -16.54 6.76
CA THR A 71 20.44 -17.95 6.60
C THR A 71 19.55 -18.85 7.44
N TRP A 72 19.23 -20.03 6.93
CA TRP A 72 18.47 -21.04 7.67
C TRP A 72 18.77 -22.47 7.17
N GLY A 73 18.41 -23.46 7.98
CA GLY A 73 18.64 -24.87 7.66
C GLY A 73 20.07 -25.33 7.92
N GLU A 74 20.33 -26.59 7.60
CA GLU A 74 21.60 -27.27 7.81
C GLU A 74 21.99 -28.06 6.55
N GLY A 75 23.30 -28.20 6.31
CA GLY A 75 23.84 -28.88 5.13
C GLY A 75 24.81 -27.99 4.33
N PRO A 76 25.12 -28.36 3.06
CA PRO A 76 25.96 -27.57 2.18
C PRO A 76 25.38 -26.16 1.96
N PRO A 77 26.20 -25.10 1.97
CA PRO A 77 25.71 -23.74 1.78
C PRO A 77 25.30 -23.45 0.34
N VAL A 78 24.18 -22.77 0.16
CA VAL A 78 23.72 -22.27 -1.15
C VAL A 78 23.51 -20.77 -1.08
N LEU A 79 24.21 -20.01 -1.92
CA LEU A 79 24.02 -18.57 -2.04
C LEU A 79 22.90 -18.27 -3.04
N VAL A 80 21.84 -17.61 -2.59
CA VAL A 80 20.75 -17.14 -3.44
C VAL A 80 20.85 -15.62 -3.59
N VAL A 81 20.94 -15.15 -4.82
CA VAL A 81 21.03 -13.72 -5.15
C VAL A 81 19.73 -13.27 -5.80
N HIS A 82 19.15 -12.20 -5.28
CA HIS A 82 17.89 -11.64 -5.77
C HIS A 82 18.10 -10.83 -7.07
N GLY A 83 16.99 -10.53 -7.75
CA GLY A 83 16.99 -9.70 -8.96
C GLY A 83 16.98 -8.19 -8.66
N ALA A 84 16.99 -7.38 -9.73
CA ALA A 84 16.87 -5.92 -9.60
C ALA A 84 15.53 -5.52 -8.94
N GLY A 85 15.59 -4.56 -8.02
CA GLY A 85 14.43 -4.12 -7.22
C GLY A 85 14.00 -5.10 -6.13
N GLY A 86 14.73 -6.22 -5.98
CA GLY A 86 14.52 -7.18 -4.90
C GLY A 86 15.31 -6.88 -3.63
N GLY A 87 15.27 -7.83 -2.71
CA GLY A 87 16.02 -7.85 -1.46
C GLY A 87 16.16 -9.29 -0.94
N TYR A 88 16.62 -9.44 0.29
CA TYR A 88 16.84 -10.76 0.89
C TYR A 88 15.54 -11.59 0.98
N ASP A 89 14.38 -10.93 1.12
CA ASP A 89 13.04 -11.53 1.16
C ASP A 89 12.62 -12.18 -0.18
N GLN A 90 13.02 -11.57 -1.30
CA GLN A 90 12.94 -12.20 -2.61
C GLN A 90 13.87 -13.42 -2.69
N GLY A 91 15.08 -13.32 -2.13
CA GLY A 91 16.00 -14.46 -2.02
C GLY A 91 15.38 -15.64 -1.27
N ILE A 92 14.70 -15.39 -0.14
CA ILE A 92 13.93 -16.41 0.58
C ILE A 92 12.84 -17.02 -0.30
N SER A 93 12.09 -16.19 -1.03
CA SER A 93 11.00 -16.64 -1.89
C SER A 93 11.51 -17.55 -3.02
N ILE A 94 12.66 -17.21 -3.62
CA ILE A 94 13.34 -18.04 -4.63
C ILE A 94 13.77 -19.37 -4.01
N ALA A 95 14.46 -19.35 -2.87
CA ALA A 95 14.93 -20.54 -2.17
C ALA A 95 13.77 -21.50 -1.81
N ARG A 96 12.64 -20.96 -1.34
CA ARG A 96 11.45 -21.76 -0.99
C ARG A 96 10.72 -22.31 -2.21
N ALA A 97 10.71 -21.58 -3.33
CA ALA A 97 9.98 -22.00 -4.52
C ALA A 97 10.75 -23.05 -5.34
N PHE A 98 12.08 -22.96 -5.39
CA PHE A 98 12.91 -23.78 -6.28
C PHE A 98 13.93 -24.67 -5.55
N GLY A 99 14.16 -24.43 -4.26
CA GLY A 99 15.05 -25.22 -3.44
C GLY A 99 14.40 -26.47 -2.87
N GLY A 100 15.13 -27.12 -1.97
CA GLY A 100 14.69 -28.28 -1.20
C GLY A 100 15.26 -28.26 0.21
N GLU A 101 15.00 -29.33 0.96
CA GLU A 101 15.57 -29.51 2.28
C GLU A 101 17.01 -30.05 2.21
N GLY A 102 17.72 -30.06 3.35
CA GLY A 102 19.09 -30.59 3.45
C GLY A 102 20.18 -29.64 2.99
N PHE A 103 19.85 -28.37 2.77
CA PHE A 103 20.79 -27.29 2.48
C PHE A 103 20.72 -26.23 3.57
N ARG A 104 21.85 -25.53 3.73
CA ARG A 104 21.87 -24.26 4.45
C ARG A 104 21.70 -23.14 3.44
N TRP A 105 20.52 -22.54 3.46
CA TRP A 105 20.14 -21.39 2.63
C TRP A 105 20.63 -20.09 3.25
#